data_AF-A0A7Y2BAX5-F1
#
_entry.id   AF-A0A7Y2BAX5-F1
#
_cell.length_a   1.000
_cell.length_b   1.000
_cell.length_c   1.000
_cell.angle_alpha   90.00
_cell.angle_beta   90.00
_cell.angle_gamma   90.00
#
_symmetry.space_group_name_H-M   'P 1'
#
loop_
_entity.id
_entity.type
_entity.pdbx_description
1 polymer ?
#
loop_
_entity_poly.entity_id
_entity_poly.type
_entity_poly.pdbx_seq_one_letter_code
_entity_poly.pdbx_strand_id
1 'polypeptide(L)'
;MNAGSIRNLSLSQKSLLNDLNEDDIYNINSRLVKFRYGLYDLVHGHSPLFWNADKDFFTLTFLRNPVDRVVSQIMDWKRLSDEDLNALPPDNRDFKKFARENSISDLLDRWDSSHLGVINLNNMQANLLYKAKKGIQQKVLDLDQDILLKTAEHSLNEYDYVGVTESLDHAFRTICYLNQWCPPGNMPRLNSNKYSKDLDDKTTEKIKSLNALDEKLYEKANALCSSKDYSFYTTEYFEAKFAENRTRIIAPYYTDGLYLFDFNSPIIGNGFYTRDASNTAECAVWTGPGIESSLFFPVVSHCDINILLFLKGFSNPTVKDTLQIEVDGNIVSYEFRNDNNVDSVLVARYVTVRNFVHVKIKIDKTFDSAKDKRMRGVSLLKYGFNCNF
;
A
#
# COMPACT_ATOMS: atom_id res chain seq x y z
N MET A 1 -7.77 5.32 6.36
CA MET A 1 -7.97 6.73 6.02
C MET A 1 -6.64 7.46 6.15
N ASN A 2 -5.92 7.64 5.05
CA ASN A 2 -5.30 8.95 4.84
C ASN A 2 -6.43 9.81 4.26
N ALA A 3 -6.87 10.78 5.05
CA ALA A 3 -7.96 11.66 4.71
C ALA A 3 -7.57 12.51 3.50
N GLY A 4 -8.09 12.17 2.32
CA GLY A 4 -8.26 13.13 1.26
C GLY A 4 -9.14 14.26 1.79
N SER A 5 -8.50 15.39 2.12
CA SER A 5 -9.09 16.73 2.27
C SER A 5 -10.55 16.77 2.77
N ILE A 6 -10.74 16.59 4.08
CA ILE A 6 -11.91 17.10 4.81
C ILE A 6 -11.72 18.63 4.99
N ARG A 7 -11.61 19.40 3.90
CA ARG A 7 -11.49 20.87 3.97
C ARG A 7 -12.81 21.62 3.80
N ASN A 8 -13.89 20.93 3.44
CA ASN A 8 -15.20 21.54 3.19
C ASN A 8 -16.31 20.97 4.11
N LEU A 9 -16.08 20.92 5.42
CA LEU A 9 -17.19 20.79 6.36
C LEU A 9 -17.65 22.19 6.77
N SER A 10 -18.96 22.43 6.72
CA SER A 10 -19.57 23.69 7.14
C SER A 10 -19.29 23.95 8.63
N LEU A 11 -19.30 25.22 9.06
CA LEU A 11 -19.17 25.59 10.47
C LEU A 11 -20.17 24.86 11.39
N SER A 12 -21.35 24.49 10.87
CA SER A 12 -22.35 23.69 11.60
C SER A 12 -21.93 22.23 11.82
N GLN A 13 -21.11 21.65 10.96
CA GLN A 13 -20.62 20.26 11.10
C GLN A 13 -19.45 20.15 12.08
N LYS A 14 -18.73 21.25 12.33
CA LYS A 14 -17.64 21.30 13.32
C LYS A 14 -18.12 21.46 14.76
N SER A 15 -19.24 22.16 15.00
CA SER A 15 -19.79 22.28 16.37
C SER A 15 -20.43 20.98 16.87
N LEU A 16 -20.94 20.15 15.96
CA LEU A 16 -21.55 18.84 16.26
C LEU A 16 -20.57 17.77 16.77
N LEU A 17 -19.25 17.99 16.66
CA LEU A 17 -18.23 17.02 17.07
C LEU A 17 -17.77 17.20 18.52
N ASN A 18 -18.06 18.33 19.16
CA ASN A 18 -17.58 18.64 20.51
C ASN A 18 -18.51 18.14 21.64
N ASP A 19 -19.72 17.67 21.31
CA ASP A 19 -20.76 17.31 22.28
C ASP A 19 -21.25 15.85 22.19
N LEU A 20 -20.46 14.93 21.60
CA LEU A 20 -20.91 13.55 21.39
C LEU A 20 -20.87 12.74 22.69
N ASN A 21 -22.01 12.16 23.06
CA ASN A 21 -22.13 11.21 24.19
C ASN A 21 -21.98 9.74 23.70
N GLU A 22 -22.06 8.76 24.62
CA GLU A 22 -21.89 7.34 24.26
C GLU A 22 -22.93 6.83 23.24
N ASP A 23 -24.14 7.41 23.19
CA ASP A 23 -25.17 7.08 22.21
C ASP A 23 -24.81 7.57 20.79
N ASP A 24 -24.00 8.62 20.67
CA ASP A 24 -23.52 9.11 19.39
C ASP A 24 -22.42 8.24 18.77
N ILE A 25 -21.65 7.52 19.59
CA ILE A 25 -20.69 6.50 19.11
C ILE A 25 -21.46 5.33 18.48
N TYR A 26 -22.62 4.97 19.04
CA TYR A 26 -23.53 4.01 18.42
C TYR A 26 -24.10 4.54 17.08
N ASN A 27 -24.35 5.85 16.97
CA ASN A 27 -24.76 6.48 15.71
C ASN A 27 -23.64 6.59 14.66
N ILE A 28 -22.35 6.68 15.02
CA ILE A 28 -21.24 6.58 14.05
C ILE A 28 -21.22 5.19 13.40
N ASN A 29 -21.50 4.13 14.17
CA ASN A 29 -21.70 2.79 13.61
C ASN A 29 -22.88 2.77 12.61
N SER A 30 -23.99 3.48 12.87
CA SER A 30 -25.10 3.60 11.89
C SER A 30 -24.72 4.31 10.58
N ARG A 31 -23.73 5.22 10.61
CA ARG A 31 -23.18 5.86 9.39
C ARG A 31 -22.21 4.94 8.65
N LEU A 32 -21.46 4.10 9.37
CA LEU A 32 -20.63 3.03 8.79
C LEU A 32 -21.47 1.84 8.28
N VAL A 33 -22.72 1.66 8.74
CA VAL A 33 -23.69 0.69 8.18
C VAL A 33 -24.08 1.04 6.73
N LYS A 34 -23.80 2.27 6.26
CA LYS A 34 -23.88 2.62 4.82
C LYS A 34 -22.54 2.52 4.09
N PHE A 35 -21.48 2.04 4.74
CA PHE A 35 -20.22 1.78 4.05
C PHE A 35 -20.40 0.55 3.16
N ARG A 36 -20.62 0.79 1.86
CA ARG A 36 -20.75 -0.26 0.86
C ARG A 36 -19.36 -0.74 0.48
N TYR A 37 -18.84 -1.72 1.21
CA TYR A 37 -17.56 -2.35 0.92
C TYR A 37 -17.42 -2.67 -0.58
N GLY A 38 -18.46 -3.25 -1.20
CA GLY A 38 -18.47 -3.58 -2.63
C GLY A 38 -18.35 -2.42 -3.63
N LEU A 39 -18.23 -1.15 -3.19
CA LEU A 39 -17.89 -0.02 -4.06
C LEU A 39 -16.38 0.29 -4.10
N TYR A 40 -15.57 -0.43 -3.32
CA TYR A 40 -14.15 -0.15 -3.15
C TYR A 40 -13.31 -1.41 -3.39
N ASP A 41 -12.23 -1.28 -4.16
CA ASP A 41 -11.27 -2.37 -4.38
C ASP A 41 -10.34 -2.59 -3.17
N LEU A 42 -10.14 -1.56 -2.34
CA LEU A 42 -9.30 -1.61 -1.15
C LEU A 42 -9.88 -0.70 -0.07
N VAL A 43 -9.99 -1.24 1.15
CA VAL A 43 -10.43 -0.51 2.33
C VAL A 43 -9.35 -0.64 3.40
N HIS A 44 -8.81 0.49 3.86
CA HIS A 44 -7.75 0.49 4.87
C HIS A 44 -7.87 1.68 5.84
N GLY A 45 -7.35 1.54 7.06
CA GLY A 45 -7.30 2.63 8.02
C GLY A 45 -6.76 2.26 9.39
N HIS A 46 -6.62 3.30 10.23
CA HIS A 46 -6.20 3.16 11.62
C HIS A 46 -7.33 2.70 12.54
N SER A 47 -8.59 2.89 12.10
CA SER A 47 -9.74 2.26 12.74
C SER A 47 -9.89 0.85 12.22
N PRO A 48 -10.17 -0.12 13.09
CA PRO A 48 -10.32 -1.48 12.63
C PRO A 48 -11.66 -1.68 11.93
N LEU A 49 -11.61 -2.25 10.73
CA LEU A 49 -12.75 -2.40 9.82
C LEU A 49 -13.19 -3.87 9.66
N PHE A 50 -12.42 -4.79 10.26
CA PHE A 50 -12.55 -6.24 10.08
C PHE A 50 -13.93 -6.78 10.45
N TRP A 51 -14.53 -6.34 11.55
CA TRP A 51 -15.85 -6.81 12.04
C TRP A 51 -17.01 -6.66 11.06
N ASN A 52 -16.87 -5.83 10.02
CA ASN A 52 -17.90 -5.59 9.01
C ASN A 52 -17.42 -5.90 7.58
N ALA A 53 -16.26 -6.54 7.42
CA ALA A 53 -15.79 -6.93 6.11
C ALA A 53 -16.73 -7.98 5.52
N ASP A 54 -17.12 -7.81 4.25
CA ASP A 54 -17.86 -8.83 3.53
C ASP A 54 -16.98 -10.08 3.38
N LYS A 55 -17.58 -11.27 3.37
CA LYS A 55 -16.86 -12.55 3.24
C LYS A 55 -16.08 -12.67 1.92
N ASP A 56 -16.44 -11.87 0.93
CA ASP A 56 -15.79 -11.83 -0.38
C ASP A 56 -14.54 -10.92 -0.38
N PHE A 57 -14.26 -10.19 0.71
CA PHE A 57 -13.04 -9.40 0.86
C PHE A 57 -11.89 -10.27 1.34
N PHE A 58 -10.73 -10.14 0.67
CA PHE A 58 -9.48 -10.63 1.22
C PHE A 58 -9.00 -9.70 2.35
N THR A 59 -8.99 -10.22 3.56
CA THR A 59 -8.62 -9.49 4.77
C THR A 59 -7.18 -9.78 5.16
N LEU A 60 -6.45 -8.72 5.51
CA LEU A 60 -5.07 -8.86 5.99
C LEU A 60 -4.72 -7.87 7.08
N THR A 61 -3.72 -8.21 7.87
CA THR A 61 -3.11 -7.31 8.85
C THR A 61 -1.60 -7.53 8.95
N PHE A 62 -0.90 -6.51 9.39
CA PHE A 62 0.53 -6.53 9.61
C PHE A 62 0.86 -6.09 11.03
N LEU A 63 1.66 -6.89 11.72
CA LEU A 63 2.24 -6.53 13.01
C LEU A 63 3.70 -6.11 12.83
N ARG A 64 4.23 -5.41 13.81
CA ARG A 64 5.64 -5.00 13.87
C ARG A 64 6.19 -5.36 15.23
N ASN A 65 7.49 -5.62 15.31
CA ASN A 65 8.16 -5.79 16.58
C ASN A 65 7.77 -4.63 17.54
N PRO A 66 7.29 -4.91 18.76
CA PRO A 66 6.67 -3.89 19.59
C PRO A 66 7.63 -2.74 19.96
N VAL A 67 8.91 -3.04 20.19
CA VAL A 67 9.94 -2.02 20.45
C VAL A 67 10.13 -1.13 19.22
N ASP A 68 10.37 -1.73 18.05
CA ASP A 68 10.54 -0.98 16.80
C ASP A 68 9.32 -0.14 16.45
N ARG A 69 8.11 -0.65 16.71
CA ARG A 69 6.85 0.06 16.50
C ARG A 69 6.76 1.31 17.38
N VAL A 70 7.01 1.18 18.68
CA VAL A 70 6.99 2.31 19.63
C VAL A 70 7.98 3.38 19.22
N VAL A 71 9.23 3.00 18.95
CA VAL A 71 10.27 3.95 18.55
C VAL A 71 9.88 4.64 17.25
N SER A 72 9.41 3.90 16.25
CA SER A 72 8.95 4.46 14.99
C SER A 72 7.80 5.46 15.18
N GLN A 73 6.88 5.20 16.10
CA GLN A 73 5.78 6.10 16.41
C GLN A 73 6.25 7.41 17.07
N ILE A 74 7.22 7.33 17.98
CA ILE A 74 7.79 8.51 18.64
C ILE A 74 8.59 9.34 17.63
N MET A 75 9.42 8.69 16.80
CA MET A 75 10.18 9.37 15.75
C MET A 75 9.27 10.05 14.73
N ASP A 76 8.09 9.50 14.48
CA ASP A 76 7.07 10.18 13.67
C ASP A 76 6.62 11.51 14.32
N TRP A 77 6.31 11.50 15.62
CA TRP A 77 5.95 12.72 16.35
C TRP A 77 7.08 13.75 16.39
N LYS A 78 8.34 13.30 16.47
CA LYS A 78 9.51 14.19 16.42
C LYS A 78 9.67 14.93 15.10
N ARG A 79 9.09 14.44 13.99
CA ARG A 79 9.19 15.05 12.65
C ARG A 79 8.08 16.06 12.35
N LEU A 80 7.07 16.18 13.21
CA LEU A 80 5.93 17.07 12.98
C LEU A 80 6.38 18.54 12.99
N SER A 81 5.90 19.30 12.00
CA SER A 81 6.11 20.75 11.95
C SER A 81 5.26 21.46 13.02
N ASP A 82 5.53 22.75 13.26
CA ASP A 82 4.69 23.55 14.15
C ASP A 82 3.26 23.69 13.60
N GLU A 83 3.09 23.79 12.28
CA GLU A 83 1.78 23.78 11.64
C GLU A 83 1.01 22.48 11.90
N ASP A 84 1.68 21.32 11.78
CA ASP A 84 1.07 20.02 12.05
C ASP A 84 0.62 19.91 13.51
N LEU A 85 1.46 20.36 14.45
CA LEU A 85 1.14 20.35 15.88
C LEU A 85 -0.01 21.30 16.22
N ASN A 86 -0.03 22.50 15.63
CA ASN A 86 -1.07 23.49 15.88
C ASN A 86 -2.45 23.08 15.36
N ALA A 87 -2.51 22.13 14.41
CA ALA A 87 -3.76 21.56 13.92
C ALA A 87 -4.36 20.48 14.85
N LEU A 88 -3.65 20.05 15.90
CA LEU A 88 -4.09 19.01 16.83
C LEU A 88 -4.87 19.59 18.03
N PRO A 89 -5.74 18.79 18.67
CA PRO A 89 -6.33 19.14 19.97
C PRO A 89 -5.25 19.44 21.02
N PRO A 90 -5.51 20.33 22.01
CA PRO A 90 -4.51 20.79 22.98
C PRO A 90 -3.72 19.65 23.65
N ASP A 91 -4.40 18.65 24.21
CA ASP A 91 -3.75 17.53 24.90
C ASP A 91 -2.81 16.73 23.99
N ASN A 92 -3.24 16.50 22.74
CA ASN A 92 -2.43 15.78 21.74
C ASN A 92 -1.24 16.62 21.28
N ARG A 93 -1.45 17.93 21.10
CA ARG A 93 -0.41 18.88 20.72
C ARG A 93 0.68 18.93 21.79
N ASP A 94 0.30 19.08 23.05
CA ASP A 94 1.24 19.23 24.16
C ASP A 94 2.06 17.95 24.35
N PHE A 95 1.43 16.78 24.27
CA PHE A 95 2.14 15.50 24.35
C PHE A 95 3.10 15.28 23.18
N LYS A 96 2.69 15.56 21.94
CA LYS A 96 3.57 15.41 20.77
C LYS A 96 4.67 16.47 20.71
N LYS A 97 4.41 17.69 21.20
CA LYS A 97 5.44 18.73 21.37
C LYS A 97 6.48 18.28 22.40
N PHE A 98 6.04 17.75 23.54
CA PHE A 98 6.94 17.16 24.53
C PHE A 98 7.77 16.03 23.91
N ALA A 99 7.15 15.12 23.14
CA ALA A 99 7.85 14.06 22.43
C ALA A 99 8.92 14.60 21.47
N ARG A 100 8.65 15.71 20.77
CA ARG A 100 9.58 16.38 19.84
C ARG A 100 10.80 16.97 20.56
N GLU A 101 10.59 17.55 21.73
CA GLU A 101 11.60 18.34 22.45
C GLU A 101 12.43 17.51 23.45
N ASN A 102 12.02 16.29 23.79
CA ASN A 102 12.64 15.48 24.84
C ASN A 102 13.18 14.13 24.34
N SER A 103 13.89 13.41 25.23
CA SER A 103 14.36 12.06 24.93
C SER A 103 13.20 11.05 24.88
N ILE A 104 13.45 9.87 24.28
CA ILE A 104 12.46 8.77 24.30
C ILE A 104 12.18 8.33 25.74
N SER A 105 13.22 8.24 26.59
CA SER A 105 13.06 7.88 28.01
C SER A 105 12.13 8.85 28.74
N ASP A 106 12.35 10.16 28.60
CA ASP A 106 11.53 11.19 29.27
C ASP A 106 10.06 11.11 28.85
N LEU A 107 9.82 10.87 27.55
CA LEU A 107 8.46 10.68 27.04
C LEU A 107 7.80 9.43 27.63
N LEU A 108 8.54 8.32 27.72
CA LEU A 108 8.04 7.10 28.33
C LEU A 108 7.79 7.27 29.82
N ASP A 109 8.46 8.17 30.54
CA ASP A 109 8.15 8.52 31.94
C ASP A 109 6.81 9.25 32.09
N ARG A 110 6.23 9.73 30.99
CA ARG A 110 4.95 10.45 30.97
C ARG A 110 3.93 9.80 30.05
N TRP A 111 4.12 8.55 29.63
CA TRP A 111 3.28 7.89 28.62
C TRP A 111 1.78 7.88 28.99
N ASP A 112 1.47 7.82 30.27
CA ASP A 112 0.12 7.78 30.85
C ASP A 112 -0.48 9.16 31.12
N SER A 113 0.31 10.22 31.01
CA SER A 113 -0.15 11.62 31.21
C SER A 113 -1.08 12.13 30.11
N SER A 114 -1.23 11.38 29.01
CA SER A 114 -2.17 11.70 27.94
C SER A 114 -2.86 10.45 27.41
N HIS A 115 -4.12 10.60 26.98
CA HIS A 115 -4.84 9.52 26.30
C HIS A 115 -4.07 9.02 25.06
N LEU A 116 -3.40 9.92 24.34
CA LEU A 116 -2.62 9.59 23.14
C LEU A 116 -1.44 8.66 23.46
N GLY A 117 -0.71 8.93 24.54
CA GLY A 117 0.40 8.09 24.98
C GLY A 117 -0.11 6.71 25.40
N VAL A 118 -1.19 6.65 26.15
CA VAL A 118 -1.82 5.39 26.56
C VAL A 118 -2.22 4.53 25.36
N ILE A 119 -2.94 5.09 24.38
CA ILE A 119 -3.44 4.28 23.25
C ILE A 119 -2.35 3.88 22.24
N ASN A 120 -1.26 4.65 22.11
CA ASN A 120 -0.24 4.40 21.09
C ASN A 120 1.04 3.76 21.62
N LEU A 121 1.33 3.84 22.93
CA LEU A 121 2.59 3.36 23.51
C LEU A 121 2.43 2.09 24.37
N ASN A 122 1.20 1.74 24.77
CA ASN A 122 0.92 0.56 25.59
C ASN A 122 0.01 -0.42 24.83
N ASN A 123 0.55 -1.60 24.51
CA ASN A 123 -0.15 -2.73 23.88
C ASN A 123 -1.08 -2.33 22.71
N MET A 124 -0.59 -1.41 21.86
CA MET A 124 -1.40 -0.81 20.79
C MET A 124 -1.94 -1.86 19.82
N GLN A 125 -1.13 -2.87 19.47
CA GLN A 125 -1.52 -3.88 18.49
C GLN A 125 -2.62 -4.79 19.05
N ALA A 126 -2.48 -5.23 20.31
CA ALA A 126 -3.51 -5.96 21.04
C ALA A 126 -4.83 -5.17 21.10
N ASN A 127 -4.74 -3.89 21.49
CA ASN A 127 -5.89 -3.00 21.59
C ASN A 127 -6.63 -2.86 20.25
N LEU A 128 -5.89 -2.70 19.14
CA LEU A 128 -6.49 -2.58 17.81
C LEU A 128 -7.15 -3.88 17.33
N LEU A 129 -6.51 -5.02 17.54
CA LEU A 129 -7.05 -6.33 17.15
C LEU A 129 -8.29 -6.71 17.96
N TYR A 130 -8.32 -6.37 19.25
CA TYR A 130 -9.52 -6.50 20.08
C TYR A 130 -10.68 -5.67 19.54
N LYS A 131 -10.43 -4.38 19.29
CA LYS A 131 -11.44 -3.47 18.71
C LYS A 131 -11.89 -3.97 17.34
N ALA A 132 -10.99 -4.56 16.55
CA ALA A 132 -11.31 -5.15 15.25
C ALA A 132 -12.27 -6.31 15.32
N LYS A 133 -12.15 -7.16 16.34
CA LYS A 133 -13.06 -8.28 16.55
C LYS A 133 -14.41 -7.84 17.10
N LYS A 134 -14.43 -6.86 18.01
CA LYS A 134 -15.64 -6.46 18.71
C LYS A 134 -16.48 -5.42 17.96
N GLY A 135 -15.87 -4.63 17.07
CA GLY A 135 -16.55 -3.53 16.41
C GLY A 135 -16.91 -2.37 17.34
N ILE A 136 -16.25 -2.28 18.51
CA ILE A 136 -16.52 -1.27 19.54
C ILE A 136 -15.32 -0.33 19.66
N GLN A 137 -15.56 0.97 19.79
CA GLN A 137 -14.53 1.98 20.08
C GLN A 137 -14.30 2.20 21.59
N GLN A 138 -14.86 1.35 22.46
CA GLN A 138 -14.82 1.51 23.92
C GLN A 138 -13.38 1.64 24.43
N LYS A 139 -13.22 2.30 25.58
CA LYS A 139 -11.95 2.37 26.29
C LYS A 139 -11.54 0.95 26.68
N VAL A 140 -10.52 0.43 26.01
CA VAL A 140 -9.94 -0.91 26.24
C VAL A 140 -9.13 -0.96 27.56
N LEU A 141 -8.93 0.19 28.20
CA LEU A 141 -7.99 0.37 29.31
C LEU A 141 -8.40 -0.33 30.60
N ASP A 142 -9.69 -0.60 30.77
CA ASP A 142 -10.23 -1.25 31.96
C ASP A 142 -10.50 -2.76 31.74
N LEU A 143 -10.08 -3.30 30.60
CA LEU A 143 -10.27 -4.71 30.30
C LEU A 143 -9.22 -5.58 30.98
N ASP A 144 -9.69 -6.75 31.43
CA ASP A 144 -8.83 -7.82 31.85
C ASP A 144 -7.83 -8.18 30.73
N GLN A 145 -6.54 -8.22 31.07
CA GLN A 145 -5.47 -8.40 30.09
C GLN A 145 -5.52 -9.76 29.40
N ASP A 146 -6.01 -10.81 30.07
CA ASP A 146 -6.17 -12.13 29.47
C ASP A 146 -7.32 -12.14 28.47
N ILE A 147 -8.43 -11.46 28.78
CA ILE A 147 -9.54 -11.27 27.83
C ILE A 147 -9.07 -10.50 26.60
N LEU A 148 -8.30 -9.42 26.81
CA LEU A 148 -7.72 -8.62 25.73
C LEU A 148 -6.85 -9.47 24.81
N LEU A 149 -5.88 -10.19 25.38
CA LEU A 149 -4.95 -11.03 24.63
C LEU A 149 -5.68 -12.15 23.88
N LYS A 150 -6.54 -12.93 24.55
CA LYS A 150 -7.27 -14.05 23.91
C LYS A 150 -8.14 -13.57 22.75
N THR A 151 -8.79 -12.42 22.90
CA THR A 151 -9.63 -11.86 21.83
C THR A 151 -8.78 -11.35 20.67
N ALA A 152 -7.67 -10.67 20.94
CA ALA A 152 -6.74 -10.21 19.91
C ALA A 152 -6.11 -11.39 19.14
N GLU A 153 -5.72 -12.45 19.86
CA GLU A 153 -5.22 -13.70 19.28
C GLU A 153 -6.27 -14.41 18.42
N HIS A 154 -7.53 -14.40 18.85
CA HIS A 154 -8.63 -14.96 18.07
C HIS A 154 -8.84 -14.17 16.78
N SER A 155 -8.86 -12.83 16.88
CA SER A 155 -8.93 -11.90 15.74
C SER A 155 -7.87 -12.22 14.69
N LEU A 156 -6.61 -12.46 15.09
CA LEU A 156 -5.53 -12.82 14.16
C LEU A 156 -5.82 -14.07 13.32
N ASN A 157 -6.52 -15.08 13.85
CA ASN A 157 -6.77 -16.31 13.09
C ASN A 157 -7.90 -16.16 12.07
N GLU A 158 -8.65 -15.06 12.12
CA GLU A 158 -9.76 -14.82 11.19
C GLU A 158 -9.34 -14.03 9.95
N TYR A 159 -8.16 -13.41 9.96
CA TYR A 159 -7.61 -12.78 8.77
C TYR A 159 -7.18 -13.83 7.75
N ASP A 160 -7.44 -13.56 6.46
CA ASP A 160 -6.93 -14.41 5.38
C ASP A 160 -5.40 -14.43 5.34
N TYR A 161 -4.77 -13.33 5.75
CA TYR A 161 -3.33 -13.23 5.90
C TYR A 161 -2.89 -12.36 7.09
N VAL A 162 -1.91 -12.86 7.84
CA VAL A 162 -1.21 -12.13 8.91
C VAL A 162 0.26 -12.07 8.55
N GLY A 163 0.79 -10.85 8.40
CA GLY A 163 2.20 -10.62 8.12
C GLY A 163 2.92 -9.87 9.24
N VAL A 164 4.25 -9.78 9.12
CA VAL A 164 5.08 -8.90 9.94
C VAL A 164 5.87 -7.93 9.06
N THR A 165 6.09 -6.71 9.53
CA THR A 165 6.75 -5.65 8.74
C THR A 165 8.20 -5.96 8.38
N GLU A 166 8.84 -6.81 9.17
CA GLU A 166 10.21 -7.27 9.03
C GLU A 166 10.37 -8.23 7.84
N SER A 167 9.26 -8.80 7.37
CA SER A 167 9.19 -9.79 6.28
C SER A 167 8.24 -9.34 5.16
N LEU A 168 8.16 -8.02 4.88
CA LEU A 168 7.24 -7.49 3.86
C LEU A 168 7.43 -8.12 2.47
N ASP A 169 8.67 -8.37 2.03
CA ASP A 169 8.92 -8.95 0.71
C ASP A 169 8.31 -10.37 0.59
N HIS A 170 8.44 -11.16 1.65
CA HIS A 170 7.80 -12.48 1.78
C HIS A 170 6.27 -12.37 1.79
N ALA A 171 5.77 -11.42 2.58
CA ALA A 171 4.35 -11.20 2.74
C ALA A 171 3.67 -10.81 1.43
N PHE A 172 4.26 -9.88 0.67
CA PHE A 172 3.70 -9.48 -0.61
C PHE A 172 3.67 -10.62 -1.61
N ARG A 173 4.71 -11.47 -1.70
CA ARG A 173 4.68 -12.67 -2.56
C ARG A 173 3.55 -13.61 -2.17
N THR A 174 3.37 -13.83 -0.86
CA THR A 174 2.29 -14.68 -0.34
C THR A 174 0.91 -14.11 -0.65
N ILE A 175 0.68 -12.82 -0.38
CA ILE A 175 -0.58 -12.14 -0.68
C ILE A 175 -0.87 -12.21 -2.18
N CYS A 176 0.13 -11.95 -3.02
CA CYS A 176 -0.01 -12.03 -4.47
C CYS A 176 -0.32 -13.46 -4.94
N TYR A 177 0.28 -14.50 -4.36
CA TYR A 177 -0.06 -15.88 -4.68
C TYR A 177 -1.51 -16.21 -4.32
N LEU A 178 -1.92 -15.89 -3.08
CA LEU A 178 -3.27 -16.16 -2.59
C LEU A 178 -4.36 -15.47 -3.43
N ASN A 179 -4.04 -14.30 -4.00
CA ASN A 179 -4.95 -13.53 -4.84
C ASN A 179 -4.68 -13.67 -6.35
N GLN A 180 -3.74 -14.54 -6.75
CA GLN A 180 -3.30 -14.72 -8.14
C GLN A 180 -2.92 -13.40 -8.84
N TRP A 181 -2.31 -12.47 -8.09
CA TRP A 181 -1.79 -11.21 -8.60
C TRP A 181 -0.35 -11.39 -9.08
N CYS A 182 0.07 -10.56 -10.03
CA CYS A 182 1.48 -10.49 -10.41
C CYS A 182 2.32 -10.08 -9.19
N PRO A 183 3.39 -10.81 -8.85
CA PRO A 183 4.22 -10.45 -7.70
C PRO A 183 4.92 -9.10 -7.95
N PRO A 184 5.17 -8.32 -6.90
CA PRO A 184 5.88 -7.05 -7.05
C PRO A 184 7.31 -7.29 -7.56
N GLY A 185 7.79 -6.35 -8.37
CA GLY A 185 9.20 -6.26 -8.74
C GLY A 185 10.02 -5.66 -7.60
N ASN A 186 10.97 -4.81 -7.93
CA ASN A 186 11.73 -4.07 -6.92
C ASN A 186 10.81 -3.08 -6.20
N MET A 187 10.59 -3.27 -4.90
CA MET A 187 9.87 -2.30 -4.06
C MET A 187 10.87 -1.45 -3.29
N PRO A 188 10.70 -0.11 -3.25
CA PRO A 188 11.55 0.72 -2.44
C PRO A 188 11.24 0.45 -0.96
N ARG A 189 12.26 0.12 -0.17
CA ARG A 189 12.13 0.06 1.28
C ARG A 189 12.14 1.49 1.83
N LEU A 190 10.96 2.00 2.14
CA LEU A 190 10.79 3.29 2.79
C LEU A 190 10.86 3.14 4.31
N ASN A 191 11.34 4.16 5.02
CA ASN A 191 11.43 4.19 6.49
C ASN A 191 12.24 3.04 7.12
N SER A 192 13.32 2.60 6.48
CA SER A 192 14.17 1.48 6.96
C SER A 192 15.12 1.83 8.10
N ASN A 193 15.01 3.02 8.70
CA ASN A 193 15.89 3.45 9.77
C ASN A 193 15.61 2.63 11.05
N LYS A 194 16.64 1.94 11.54
CA LYS A 194 16.58 1.12 12.77
C LYS A 194 16.96 1.94 14.00
N TYR A 195 16.12 2.90 14.35
CA TYR A 195 16.32 3.79 15.50
C TYR A 195 16.38 3.06 16.86
N SER A 196 15.85 1.85 16.94
CA SER A 196 15.85 1.03 18.16
C SER A 196 17.24 0.57 18.59
N LYS A 197 18.22 0.53 17.67
CA LYS A 197 19.60 0.11 17.99
C LYS A 197 20.34 1.10 18.89
N ASP A 198 19.86 2.34 18.95
CA ASP A 198 20.51 3.43 19.69
C ASP A 198 19.89 3.63 21.08
N LEU A 199 18.93 2.77 21.48
CA LEU A 199 18.32 2.82 22.81
C LEU A 199 19.20 2.17 23.86
N ASP A 200 19.21 2.74 25.06
CA ASP A 200 19.77 2.06 26.24
C ASP A 200 18.86 0.92 26.72
N ASP A 201 19.43 -0.01 27.47
CA ASP A 201 18.74 -1.22 27.96
C ASP A 201 17.53 -0.87 28.84
N LYS A 202 17.64 0.16 29.67
CA LYS A 202 16.55 0.56 30.59
C LYS A 202 15.35 1.08 29.79
N THR A 203 15.60 1.90 28.78
CA THR A 203 14.56 2.39 27.86
C THR A 203 13.91 1.23 27.10
N THR A 204 14.72 0.28 26.61
CA THR A 204 14.23 -0.91 25.89
C THR A 204 13.33 -1.79 26.76
N GLU A 205 13.78 -2.10 27.99
CA GLU A 205 12.99 -2.93 28.92
C GLU A 205 11.70 -2.24 29.35
N LYS A 206 11.71 -0.91 29.48
CA LYS A 206 10.49 -0.14 29.72
C LYS A 206 9.48 -0.25 28.57
N ILE A 207 9.94 -0.20 27.32
CA ILE A 207 9.05 -0.39 26.17
C ILE A 207 8.47 -1.80 26.16
N LYS A 208 9.29 -2.83 26.40
CA LYS A 208 8.84 -4.22 26.48
C LYS A 208 7.80 -4.43 27.57
N SER A 209 8.01 -3.87 28.76
CA SER A 209 7.07 -4.02 29.87
C SER A 209 5.70 -3.39 29.57
N LEU A 210 5.70 -2.22 28.91
CA LEU A 210 4.46 -1.57 28.43
C LEU A 210 3.79 -2.33 27.27
N ASN A 211 4.49 -3.22 26.59
CA ASN A 211 4.02 -3.90 25.38
C ASN A 211 4.07 -5.44 25.50
N ALA A 212 3.94 -5.97 26.72
CA ALA A 212 4.06 -7.41 26.98
C ALA A 212 2.99 -8.26 26.27
N LEU A 213 1.80 -7.73 26.00
CA LEU A 213 0.77 -8.44 25.22
C LEU A 213 1.07 -8.37 23.72
N ASP A 214 1.57 -7.22 23.26
CA ASP A 214 2.01 -7.05 21.88
C ASP A 214 3.17 -7.99 21.52
N GLU A 215 4.09 -8.28 22.46
CA GLU A 215 5.16 -9.28 22.26
C GLU A 215 4.58 -10.67 21.98
N LYS A 216 3.64 -11.15 22.82
CA LYS A 216 2.97 -12.44 22.62
C LYS A 216 2.21 -12.51 21.29
N LEU A 217 1.51 -11.42 20.94
CA LEU A 217 0.82 -11.33 19.66
C LEU A 217 1.78 -11.32 18.47
N TYR A 218 2.91 -10.65 18.61
CA TYR A 218 3.94 -10.60 17.58
C TYR A 218 4.56 -11.99 17.34
N GLU A 219 4.83 -12.77 18.40
CA GLU A 219 5.26 -14.17 18.27
C GLU A 219 4.24 -15.02 17.50
N LYS A 220 2.95 -14.89 17.84
CA LYS A 220 1.88 -15.56 17.11
C LYS A 220 1.79 -15.13 15.65
N ALA A 221 1.88 -13.82 15.38
CA ALA A 221 1.86 -13.29 14.02
C ALA A 221 3.04 -13.79 13.18
N ASN A 222 4.23 -13.93 13.78
CA ASN A 222 5.37 -14.56 13.12
C ASN A 222 5.07 -16.01 12.75
N ALA A 223 4.52 -16.80 13.67
CA ALA A 223 4.16 -18.20 13.39
C ALA A 223 3.13 -18.32 12.25
N LEU A 224 2.10 -17.46 12.25
CA LEU A 224 1.11 -17.39 11.16
C LEU A 224 1.74 -16.97 9.84
N CYS A 225 2.61 -15.95 9.85
CA CYS A 225 3.32 -15.48 8.66
C CYS A 225 4.21 -16.56 8.06
N SER A 226 4.98 -17.29 8.89
CA SER A 226 5.87 -18.36 8.46
C SER A 226 5.15 -19.63 8.02
N SER A 227 3.92 -19.87 8.50
CA SER A 227 3.12 -21.04 8.08
C SER A 227 2.69 -21.00 6.61
N LYS A 228 2.70 -19.81 6.00
CA LYS A 228 2.37 -19.58 4.59
C LYS A 228 3.61 -19.06 3.88
N ASP A 229 4.41 -19.98 3.31
CA ASP A 229 5.59 -19.63 2.53
C ASP A 229 5.36 -19.85 1.03
N TYR A 230 5.25 -18.72 0.32
CA TYR A 230 5.21 -18.66 -1.14
C TYR A 230 6.35 -17.83 -1.69
N SER A 231 7.52 -17.88 -1.06
CA SER A 231 8.74 -17.22 -1.53
C SER A 231 9.15 -17.63 -2.96
N PHE A 232 8.77 -18.84 -3.38
CA PHE A 232 8.94 -19.33 -4.76
C PHE A 232 8.12 -18.56 -5.81
N TYR A 233 7.14 -17.76 -5.39
CA TYR A 233 6.22 -17.09 -6.32
C TYR A 233 6.92 -15.95 -7.05
N THR A 234 7.23 -16.16 -8.33
CA THR A 234 7.90 -15.21 -9.22
C THR A 234 7.00 -14.74 -10.36
N THR A 235 7.44 -13.73 -11.12
CA THR A 235 6.75 -13.24 -12.32
C THR A 235 6.57 -14.36 -13.35
N GLU A 236 7.59 -15.21 -13.51
CA GLU A 236 7.58 -16.34 -14.45
C GLU A 236 6.57 -17.41 -14.01
N TYR A 237 6.48 -17.68 -12.70
CA TYR A 237 5.45 -18.59 -12.17
C TYR A 237 4.05 -18.00 -12.40
N PHE A 238 3.85 -16.72 -12.10
CA PHE A 238 2.59 -16.02 -12.36
C PHE A 238 2.21 -16.09 -13.85
N GLU A 239 3.15 -15.81 -14.74
CA GLU A 239 2.93 -15.89 -16.19
C GLU A 239 2.49 -17.29 -16.63
N ALA A 240 3.19 -18.32 -16.15
CA ALA A 240 2.92 -19.70 -16.52
C ALA A 240 1.60 -20.26 -15.96
N LYS A 241 1.06 -19.69 -14.87
CA LYS A 241 -0.09 -20.27 -14.15
C LYS A 241 -1.34 -19.39 -14.11
N PHE A 242 -1.19 -18.08 -14.05
CA PHE A 242 -2.28 -17.18 -13.70
C PHE A 242 -2.47 -16.02 -14.69
N ALA A 243 -1.46 -15.61 -15.45
CA ALA A 243 -1.54 -14.44 -16.31
C ALA A 243 -2.72 -14.49 -17.27
N GLU A 244 -2.95 -15.60 -17.98
CA GLU A 244 -4.05 -15.71 -18.95
C GLU A 244 -5.41 -15.42 -18.31
N ASN A 245 -5.71 -16.02 -17.15
CA ASN A 245 -6.97 -15.79 -16.45
C ASN A 245 -7.03 -14.37 -15.89
N ARG A 246 -5.91 -13.87 -15.36
CA ARG A 246 -5.85 -12.55 -14.74
C ARG A 246 -6.03 -11.43 -15.78
N THR A 247 -5.52 -11.58 -16.99
CA THR A 247 -5.70 -10.59 -18.06
C THR A 247 -7.14 -10.51 -18.56
N ARG A 248 -7.99 -11.51 -18.32
CA ARG A 248 -9.42 -11.48 -18.72
C ARG A 248 -10.28 -10.55 -17.88
N ILE A 249 -9.80 -10.08 -16.73
CA ILE A 249 -10.56 -9.16 -15.87
C ILE A 249 -10.48 -7.71 -16.36
N ILE A 250 -9.55 -7.41 -17.27
CA ILE A 250 -9.41 -6.11 -17.90
C ILE A 250 -9.89 -6.21 -19.34
N ALA A 251 -10.54 -5.15 -19.83
CA ALA A 251 -11.02 -5.05 -21.20
C ALA A 251 -10.48 -3.75 -21.82
N PRO A 252 -9.99 -3.78 -23.06
CA PRO A 252 -9.62 -2.56 -23.75
C PRO A 252 -10.87 -1.77 -24.15
N TYR A 253 -10.74 -0.45 -24.24
CA TYR A 253 -11.66 0.37 -25.01
C TYR A 253 -11.15 0.51 -26.45
N TYR A 254 -12.06 0.59 -27.41
CA TYR A 254 -11.73 0.68 -28.82
C TYR A 254 -11.89 2.11 -29.33
N THR A 255 -10.85 2.67 -29.96
CA THR A 255 -10.89 4.01 -30.58
C THR A 255 -9.92 4.05 -31.76
N ASP A 256 -10.35 4.61 -32.89
CA ASP A 256 -9.51 4.85 -34.07
C ASP A 256 -8.69 3.64 -34.55
N GLY A 257 -9.28 2.44 -34.48
CA GLY A 257 -8.58 1.21 -34.87
C GLY A 257 -7.69 0.60 -33.78
N LEU A 258 -7.62 1.20 -32.59
CA LEU A 258 -6.77 0.79 -31.49
C LEU A 258 -7.57 0.17 -30.34
N TYR A 259 -7.05 -0.89 -29.75
CA TYR A 259 -7.51 -1.47 -28.49
C TYR A 259 -6.61 -0.96 -27.37
N LEU A 260 -7.13 -0.08 -26.52
CA LEU A 260 -6.36 0.66 -25.52
C LEU A 260 -6.80 0.35 -24.08
N PHE A 261 -5.83 0.38 -23.18
CA PHE A 261 -5.99 0.29 -21.74
C PHE A 261 -5.43 1.57 -21.12
N ASP A 262 -6.17 2.15 -20.18
CA ASP A 262 -5.67 3.26 -19.37
C ASP A 262 -5.10 2.76 -18.03
N PHE A 263 -4.40 3.64 -17.32
CA PHE A 263 -3.93 3.34 -15.98
C PHE A 263 -4.95 3.68 -14.89
N ASN A 264 -6.20 4.05 -15.20
CA ASN A 264 -7.26 4.05 -14.19
C ASN A 264 -7.72 2.62 -13.90
N SER A 265 -7.65 1.75 -14.90
CA SER A 265 -7.95 0.33 -14.79
C SER A 265 -6.89 -0.44 -13.97
N PRO A 266 -7.20 -1.67 -13.48
CA PRO A 266 -6.21 -2.55 -12.87
C PRO A 266 -5.00 -2.77 -13.79
N ILE A 267 -3.80 -2.71 -13.20
CA ILE A 267 -2.55 -2.99 -13.91
C ILE A 267 -2.17 -4.43 -13.62
N ILE A 268 -2.14 -5.27 -14.65
CA ILE A 268 -1.63 -6.64 -14.50
C ILE A 268 -0.15 -6.61 -14.85
N GLY A 269 0.71 -6.51 -13.83
CA GLY A 269 2.11 -6.20 -14.05
C GLY A 269 2.85 -5.81 -12.79
N ASN A 270 4.11 -5.42 -12.94
CA ASN A 270 4.96 -4.97 -11.85
C ASN A 270 6.03 -3.96 -12.30
N GLY A 271 6.75 -3.39 -11.34
CA GLY A 271 7.79 -2.39 -11.60
C GLY A 271 7.26 -0.98 -11.87
N PHE A 272 6.03 -0.69 -11.44
CA PHE A 272 5.42 0.64 -11.56
C PHE A 272 5.26 1.31 -10.20
N TYR A 273 5.41 2.62 -10.19
CA TYR A 273 4.95 3.46 -9.09
C TYR A 273 3.43 3.58 -9.07
N THR A 274 2.92 4.21 -8.01
CA THR A 274 1.52 4.59 -7.90
C THR A 274 1.10 5.53 -9.04
N ARG A 275 -0.20 5.55 -9.31
CA ARG A 275 -0.84 6.40 -10.30
C ARG A 275 -0.69 7.89 -9.98
N ASP A 276 -0.06 8.63 -10.88
CA ASP A 276 -0.06 10.09 -10.89
C ASP A 276 -1.39 10.56 -11.51
N ALA A 277 -2.11 11.45 -10.83
CA ALA A 277 -3.44 11.95 -11.23
C ALA A 277 -4.54 10.87 -11.38
N SER A 278 -4.65 9.97 -10.39
CA SER A 278 -5.71 8.95 -10.32
C SER A 278 -7.12 9.54 -10.47
N ASN A 279 -8.02 8.82 -11.14
CA ASN A 279 -9.42 9.23 -11.43
C ASN A 279 -9.53 10.44 -12.36
N THR A 280 -8.49 10.73 -13.14
CA THR A 280 -8.53 11.71 -14.22
C THR A 280 -8.32 11.00 -15.56
N ALA A 281 -8.73 11.64 -16.65
CA ALA A 281 -8.45 11.14 -18.00
C ALA A 281 -6.94 11.05 -18.30
N GLU A 282 -6.10 11.73 -17.51
CA GLU A 282 -4.65 11.78 -17.68
C GLU A 282 -3.87 10.94 -16.66
N CYS A 283 -4.50 9.95 -16.04
CA CYS A 283 -3.85 9.06 -15.08
C CYS A 283 -2.64 8.38 -15.71
N ALA A 284 -1.45 8.66 -15.19
CA ALA A 284 -0.18 8.12 -15.68
C ALA A 284 0.53 7.31 -14.61
N VAL A 285 1.44 6.44 -15.02
CA VAL A 285 2.33 5.71 -14.11
C VAL A 285 3.78 5.90 -14.53
N TRP A 286 4.68 5.79 -13.56
CA TRP A 286 6.12 5.78 -13.82
C TRP A 286 6.67 4.37 -13.61
N THR A 287 7.58 3.94 -14.49
CA THR A 287 8.42 2.76 -14.22
C THR A 287 9.42 3.06 -13.10
N GLY A 288 9.78 2.03 -12.33
CA GLY A 288 10.75 2.09 -11.24
C GLY A 288 10.24 1.49 -9.92
N PRO A 289 11.05 1.48 -8.83
CA PRO A 289 12.46 1.92 -8.74
C PRO A 289 13.45 1.03 -9.49
N GLY A 290 13.03 -0.17 -9.91
CA GLY A 290 13.88 -1.06 -10.68
C GLY A 290 14.10 -0.58 -12.12
N ILE A 291 15.03 -1.24 -12.81
CA ILE A 291 15.32 -1.01 -14.22
C ILE A 291 14.40 -1.81 -15.17
N GLU A 292 13.48 -2.60 -14.62
CA GLU A 292 12.53 -3.41 -15.37
C GLU A 292 11.11 -3.17 -14.87
N SER A 293 10.16 -3.16 -15.82
CA SER A 293 8.72 -3.16 -15.55
C SER A 293 8.03 -4.11 -16.51
N SER A 294 6.98 -4.79 -16.04
CA SER A 294 6.26 -5.80 -16.83
C SER A 294 4.78 -5.45 -16.93
N LEU A 295 4.20 -5.54 -18.12
CA LEU A 295 2.76 -5.47 -18.37
C LEU A 295 2.28 -6.77 -19.00
N PHE A 296 1.12 -7.24 -18.54
CA PHE A 296 0.37 -8.33 -19.14
C PHE A 296 -0.99 -7.80 -19.57
N PHE A 297 -1.40 -8.07 -20.80
CA PHE A 297 -2.73 -7.67 -21.26
C PHE A 297 -3.24 -8.59 -22.37
N PRO A 298 -4.58 -8.74 -22.49
CA PRO A 298 -5.17 -9.66 -23.46
C PRO A 298 -4.98 -9.14 -24.88
N VAL A 299 -4.75 -10.06 -25.82
CA VAL A 299 -4.65 -9.79 -27.27
C VAL A 299 -5.34 -10.91 -28.05
N VAL A 300 -5.55 -10.68 -29.35
CA VAL A 300 -6.02 -11.73 -30.26
C VAL A 300 -4.85 -12.67 -30.59
N SER A 301 -4.97 -13.96 -30.28
CA SER A 301 -3.94 -14.96 -30.60
C SER A 301 -3.72 -15.14 -32.10
N HIS A 302 -2.52 -15.57 -32.48
CA HIS A 302 -2.15 -15.87 -33.88
C HIS A 302 -2.35 -14.67 -34.82
N CYS A 303 -2.17 -13.47 -34.31
CA CYS A 303 -2.33 -12.22 -35.02
C CYS A 303 -1.02 -11.44 -35.05
N ASP A 304 -0.74 -10.79 -36.18
CA ASP A 304 0.29 -9.76 -36.27
C ASP A 304 -0.27 -8.48 -35.68
N ILE A 305 0.35 -8.00 -34.60
CA ILE A 305 -0.11 -6.82 -33.86
C ILE A 305 1.00 -5.78 -33.80
N ASN A 306 0.61 -4.50 -33.72
CA ASN A 306 1.50 -3.49 -33.17
C ASN A 306 1.13 -3.23 -31.72
N ILE A 307 2.08 -3.42 -30.82
CA ILE A 307 1.99 -3.04 -29.42
C ILE A 307 2.31 -1.55 -29.32
N LEU A 308 1.46 -0.81 -28.61
CA LEU A 308 1.55 0.63 -28.45
C LEU A 308 1.77 0.99 -26.97
N LEU A 309 2.80 1.79 -26.68
CA LEU A 309 3.00 2.41 -25.38
C LEU A 309 2.98 3.93 -25.54
N PHE A 310 2.03 4.62 -24.90
CA PHE A 310 1.87 6.07 -25.01
C PHE A 310 2.66 6.75 -23.88
N LEU A 311 3.76 7.41 -24.24
CA LEU A 311 4.74 7.92 -23.31
C LEU A 311 4.51 9.41 -23.03
N LYS A 312 4.23 9.81 -21.77
CA LYS A 312 4.19 11.24 -21.40
C LYS A 312 5.59 11.86 -21.33
N GLY A 313 6.62 11.03 -21.22
CA GLY A 313 8.01 11.47 -21.20
C GLY A 313 8.91 10.54 -20.40
N PHE A 314 10.13 11.01 -20.18
CA PHE A 314 11.20 10.29 -19.51
C PHE A 314 11.68 11.09 -18.30
N SER A 315 12.14 10.39 -17.26
CA SER A 315 12.72 11.04 -16.08
C SER A 315 14.04 11.75 -16.40
N ASN A 316 14.75 11.25 -17.42
CA ASN A 316 15.95 11.85 -17.99
C ASN A 316 15.98 11.52 -19.51
N PRO A 317 16.42 12.46 -20.38
CA PRO A 317 16.49 12.20 -21.82
C PRO A 317 17.28 10.95 -22.21
N THR A 318 18.34 10.62 -21.46
CA THR A 318 19.19 9.44 -21.74
C THR A 318 18.47 8.10 -21.56
N VAL A 319 17.36 8.04 -20.80
CA VAL A 319 16.54 6.83 -20.65
C VAL A 319 15.96 6.39 -22.00
N LYS A 320 15.66 7.34 -22.89
CA LYS A 320 15.12 7.04 -24.22
C LYS A 320 16.12 6.26 -25.07
N ASP A 321 17.41 6.56 -24.92
CA ASP A 321 18.49 5.96 -25.71
C ASP A 321 18.83 4.53 -25.26
N THR A 322 18.45 4.16 -24.03
CA THR A 322 18.74 2.84 -23.42
C THR A 322 17.51 1.95 -23.30
N LEU A 323 16.35 2.44 -23.76
CA LEU A 323 15.08 1.74 -23.69
C LEU A 323 15.12 0.48 -24.55
N GLN A 324 14.77 -0.66 -23.94
CA GLN A 324 14.58 -1.94 -24.61
C GLN A 324 13.19 -2.47 -24.33
N ILE A 325 12.57 -3.06 -25.36
CA ILE A 325 11.26 -3.70 -25.27
C ILE A 325 11.44 -5.18 -25.55
N GLU A 326 10.95 -6.01 -24.62
CA GLU A 326 10.87 -7.45 -24.77
C GLU A 326 9.39 -7.85 -24.76
N VAL A 327 8.98 -8.68 -25.72
CA VAL A 327 7.62 -9.19 -25.84
C VAL A 327 7.69 -10.72 -25.82
N ASP A 328 7.02 -11.32 -24.83
CA ASP A 328 6.99 -12.77 -24.62
C ASP A 328 8.39 -13.40 -24.60
N GLY A 329 9.36 -12.74 -23.94
CA GLY A 329 10.74 -13.20 -23.86
C GLY A 329 11.65 -12.77 -25.03
N ASN A 330 11.11 -12.14 -26.08
CA ASN A 330 11.87 -11.77 -27.28
C ASN A 330 12.13 -10.27 -27.31
N ILE A 331 13.38 -9.85 -27.49
CA ILE A 331 13.69 -8.43 -27.74
C ILE A 331 13.13 -8.05 -29.11
N VAL A 332 12.33 -6.99 -29.16
CA VAL A 332 11.68 -6.51 -30.39
C VAL A 332 12.19 -5.14 -30.79
N SER A 333 12.32 -4.91 -32.09
CA SER A 333 12.53 -3.56 -32.63
C SER A 333 11.27 -2.74 -32.46
N TYR A 334 11.43 -1.45 -32.23
CA TYR A 334 10.34 -0.50 -32.13
C TYR A 334 10.71 0.82 -32.80
N GLU A 335 9.69 1.64 -33.06
CA GLU A 335 9.85 3.01 -33.51
C GLU A 335 9.05 3.96 -32.62
N PHE A 336 9.44 5.23 -32.60
CA PHE A 336 8.65 6.29 -31.99
C PHE A 336 7.82 7.01 -33.04
N ARG A 337 6.52 7.17 -32.78
CA ARG A 337 5.61 7.99 -33.57
C ARG A 337 5.19 9.21 -32.76
N ASN A 338 4.92 10.30 -33.46
CA ASN A 338 4.37 11.51 -32.85
C ASN A 338 2.88 11.33 -32.58
N ASP A 339 2.41 11.88 -31.47
CA ASP A 339 1.00 11.96 -31.09
C ASP A 339 0.74 13.33 -30.45
N ASN A 340 -0.43 13.90 -30.67
CA ASN A 340 -0.72 15.27 -30.21
C ASN A 340 -0.95 15.37 -28.70
N ASN A 341 -1.19 14.24 -28.01
CA ASN A 341 -1.58 14.20 -26.59
C ASN A 341 -0.47 13.68 -25.67
N VAL A 342 0.61 13.14 -26.23
CA VAL A 342 1.75 12.58 -25.48
C VAL A 342 3.06 12.97 -26.15
N ASP A 343 4.19 12.78 -25.46
CA ASP A 343 5.51 13.07 -26.04
C ASP A 343 5.79 12.18 -27.25
N SER A 344 5.51 10.88 -27.11
CA SER A 344 5.70 9.91 -28.18
C SER A 344 4.89 8.64 -27.94
N VAL A 345 4.62 7.91 -29.02
CA VAL A 345 4.05 6.56 -28.98
C VAL A 345 5.11 5.59 -29.43
N LEU A 346 5.52 4.67 -28.56
CA LEU A 346 6.38 3.56 -28.93
C LEU A 346 5.52 2.50 -29.62
N VAL A 347 5.94 2.06 -30.81
CA VAL A 347 5.26 1.05 -31.61
C VAL A 347 6.20 -0.11 -31.87
N ALA A 348 5.82 -1.30 -31.38
CA ALA A 348 6.58 -2.54 -31.58
C ALA A 348 5.71 -3.59 -32.29
N ARG A 349 6.16 -4.09 -33.45
CA ARG A 349 5.44 -5.15 -34.19
C ARG A 349 5.78 -6.52 -33.60
N TYR A 350 4.76 -7.35 -33.38
CA TYR A 350 4.93 -8.68 -32.83
C TYR A 350 3.85 -9.64 -33.35
N VAL A 351 4.19 -10.90 -33.58
CA VAL A 351 3.22 -11.95 -33.93
C VAL A 351 2.96 -12.76 -32.67
N THR A 352 1.78 -12.57 -32.07
CA THR A 352 1.41 -13.29 -30.86
C THR A 352 0.94 -14.71 -31.18
N VAL A 353 1.28 -15.67 -30.32
CA VAL A 353 0.74 -17.04 -30.34
C VAL A 353 -0.16 -17.33 -29.14
N ARG A 354 -0.33 -16.35 -28.24
CA ARG A 354 -1.06 -16.48 -26.97
C ARG A 354 -2.25 -15.52 -26.95
N ASN A 355 -3.20 -15.76 -26.05
CA ASN A 355 -4.36 -14.88 -25.83
C ASN A 355 -4.03 -13.63 -24.98
N PHE A 356 -2.75 -13.45 -24.63
CA PHE A 356 -2.21 -12.31 -23.91
C PHE A 356 -0.76 -12.10 -24.34
N VAL A 357 -0.21 -10.92 -24.11
CA VAL A 357 1.23 -10.65 -24.25
C VAL A 357 1.83 -10.24 -22.92
N HIS A 358 3.12 -10.53 -22.76
CA HIS A 358 3.97 -10.02 -21.69
C HIS A 358 4.96 -9.03 -22.29
N VAL A 359 4.75 -7.74 -22.01
CA VAL A 359 5.66 -6.67 -22.41
C VAL A 359 6.55 -6.32 -21.24
N LYS A 360 7.86 -6.51 -21.37
CA LYS A 360 8.85 -5.95 -20.45
C LYS A 360 9.46 -4.68 -21.03
N ILE A 361 9.48 -3.65 -20.20
CA ILE A 361 10.10 -2.36 -20.45
C ILE A 361 11.39 -2.33 -19.63
N LYS A 362 12.54 -2.31 -20.31
CA LYS A 362 13.85 -2.29 -19.67
C LYS A 362 14.59 -1.00 -20.00
N ILE A 363 15.29 -0.48 -19.01
CA ILE A 363 16.14 0.70 -19.10
C ILE A 363 17.49 0.38 -18.43
N ASP A 364 18.51 1.20 -18.62
CA ASP A 364 19.81 0.98 -17.98
C ASP A 364 19.84 1.45 -16.52
N LYS A 365 19.08 2.51 -16.21
CA LYS A 365 19.02 3.13 -14.89
C LYS A 365 17.75 3.95 -14.69
N THR A 366 17.43 4.17 -13.43
CA THR A 366 16.38 5.08 -12.96
C THR A 366 16.97 6.34 -12.35
N PHE A 367 16.19 7.43 -12.30
CA PHE A 367 16.65 8.75 -11.85
C PHE A 367 15.73 9.35 -10.78
N ASP A 368 16.32 9.95 -9.74
CA ASP A 368 15.58 10.84 -8.85
C ASP A 368 15.67 12.31 -9.31
N SER A 369 15.02 13.19 -8.55
CA SER A 369 15.12 14.64 -8.71
C SER A 369 15.10 15.32 -7.35
N ALA A 370 15.32 16.64 -7.33
CA ALA A 370 15.18 17.42 -6.10
C ALA A 370 13.74 17.40 -5.56
N LYS A 371 12.74 17.32 -6.45
CA LYS A 371 11.30 17.39 -6.09
C LYS A 371 10.67 16.01 -5.89
N ASP A 372 11.28 14.97 -6.43
CA ASP A 372 10.72 13.62 -6.44
C ASP A 372 11.84 12.58 -6.32
N LYS A 373 11.83 11.82 -5.22
CA LYS A 373 12.82 10.81 -4.88
C LYS A 373 12.47 9.40 -5.35
N ARG A 374 11.39 9.24 -6.10
CA ARG A 374 10.87 7.94 -6.57
C ARG A 374 11.70 7.34 -7.73
N MET A 375 13.04 7.42 -7.79
CA MET A 375 13.90 6.74 -8.80
C MET A 375 13.15 6.24 -10.07
N ARG A 376 12.79 7.17 -10.97
CA ARG A 376 11.82 6.93 -12.07
C ARG A 376 12.51 6.63 -13.39
N GLY A 377 11.83 5.91 -14.27
CA GLY A 377 12.24 5.70 -15.67
C GLY A 377 11.33 6.42 -16.67
N VAL A 378 10.40 5.68 -17.25
CA VAL A 378 9.47 6.12 -18.31
C VAL A 378 8.09 6.42 -17.71
N SER A 379 7.45 7.50 -18.15
CA SER A 379 6.06 7.80 -17.80
C SER A 379 5.10 7.32 -18.90
N LEU A 380 4.13 6.49 -18.52
CA LEU A 380 3.15 5.90 -19.41
C LEU A 380 1.76 6.46 -19.10
N LEU A 381 1.03 6.88 -20.13
CA LEU A 381 -0.36 7.34 -20.03
C LEU A 381 -1.37 6.22 -20.30
N LYS A 382 -1.07 5.38 -21.29
CA LYS A 382 -1.90 4.26 -21.73
C LYS A 382 -1.05 3.29 -22.54
N TYR A 383 -1.58 2.10 -22.76
CA TYR A 383 -0.94 1.05 -23.55
C TYR A 383 -2.00 0.27 -24.32
N GLY A 384 -1.61 -0.49 -25.33
CA GLY A 384 -2.59 -1.23 -26.12
C GLY A 384 -2.00 -1.91 -27.34
N PHE A 385 -2.87 -2.27 -28.28
CA PHE A 385 -2.48 -2.88 -29.53
C PHE A 385 -3.45 -2.55 -30.68
N ASN A 386 -3.02 -2.77 -31.91
CA ASN A 386 -3.91 -2.92 -33.07
C ASN A 386 -3.48 -4.14 -33.90
N CYS A 387 -4.41 -4.69 -34.67
CA CYS A 387 -4.14 -5.83 -35.55
C CYS A 387 -3.75 -5.33 -36.95
N ASN A 388 -2.70 -5.91 -37.52
CA ASN A 388 -2.29 -5.74 -38.90
C ASN A 388 -3.04 -6.81 -39.73
N PHE A 389 -4.20 -6.43 -40.29
CA PHE A 389 -4.97 -7.29 -41.20
C PHE A 389 -4.52 -7.14 -42.65
#